data_AF-A0A5N4EGX7-F1
#
_entry.id   AF-A0A5N4EGX7-F1
#
_cell.length_a   1.000
_cell.length_b   1.000
_cell.length_c   1.000
_cell.angle_alpha   90.00
_cell.angle_beta   90.00
_cell.angle_gamma   90.00
#
_symmetry.space_group_name_H-M   'P 1'
#
loop_
_entity.id
_entity.type
_entity.pdbx_description
1 polymer ?
#
loop_
_entity_poly.entity_id
_entity_poly.type
_entity_poly.pdbx_seq_one_letter_code
_entity_poly.pdbx_strand_id
1 'polypeptide(L)'
;MKKVVIVPPMIIIFHVSFAYRPFSDYSTINSLQISDPSPRILRLSIAKGTNPDYVPPKKIETKISMSALTAVATPRIVELSHPRIKIEGLCFERERSEMPIHPISCAALLAKPSPRIVALAKARPLHQDYLPPRDASWPVSYAAIHSKISPRIQELANPNTRTPMHIIYYDPEVFKVKPAALKTQCSPRIRELAEPVRR
;
A
#
# COMPACT_ATOMS: atom_id res chain seq x y z
N MET A 1 55.56 42.25 -20.96
CA MET A 1 54.42 41.62 -21.64
C MET A 1 54.54 40.10 -21.49
N LYS A 2 53.83 39.49 -20.52
CA LYS A 2 53.82 38.04 -20.31
C LYS A 2 52.42 37.54 -20.70
N LYS A 3 52.33 36.76 -21.79
CA LYS A 3 51.09 36.10 -22.19
C LYS A 3 50.86 34.91 -21.26
N VAL A 4 49.86 35.00 -20.40
CA VAL A 4 49.34 33.85 -19.65
C VAL A 4 48.34 33.15 -20.55
N VAL A 5 48.68 31.95 -21.00
CA VAL A 5 47.76 31.07 -21.75
C VAL A 5 46.91 30.34 -20.72
N ILE A 6 45.62 30.67 -20.68
CA ILE A 6 44.64 29.99 -19.85
C ILE A 6 44.16 28.77 -20.64
N VAL A 7 44.56 27.57 -20.19
CA VAL A 7 44.04 26.30 -20.69
C VAL A 7 42.73 26.02 -19.94
N PRO A 8 41.58 25.80 -20.61
CA PRO A 8 40.32 25.53 -19.94
C PRO A 8 40.35 24.15 -19.24
N PRO A 9 39.69 23.98 -18.09
CA PRO A 9 39.61 22.68 -17.42
C PRO A 9 38.80 21.69 -18.26
N MET A 10 39.37 20.51 -18.50
CA MET A 10 38.65 19.37 -19.06
C MET A 10 37.51 18.97 -18.12
N ILE A 11 36.27 19.13 -18.58
CA ILE A 11 35.09 18.58 -17.95
C ILE A 11 35.09 17.08 -18.25
N ILE A 12 35.47 16.26 -17.27
CA ILE A 12 35.28 14.81 -17.32
C ILE A 12 33.79 14.57 -17.08
N ILE A 13 33.04 14.36 -18.16
CA ILE A 13 31.66 13.89 -18.09
C ILE A 13 31.71 12.44 -17.65
N PHE A 14 31.38 12.17 -16.38
CA PHE A 14 31.01 10.82 -15.97
C PHE A 14 29.74 10.45 -16.73
N HIS A 15 29.89 9.62 -17.76
CA HIS A 15 28.77 8.98 -18.42
C HIS A 15 28.20 7.96 -17.44
N VAL A 16 27.20 8.37 -16.66
CA VAL A 16 26.35 7.42 -15.96
C VAL A 16 25.62 6.65 -17.05
N SER A 17 26.04 5.41 -17.30
CA SER A 17 25.28 4.46 -18.10
C SER A 17 23.96 4.20 -17.40
N PHE A 18 22.94 4.99 -17.75
CA PHE A 18 21.57 4.61 -17.54
C PHE A 18 21.36 3.36 -18.39
N ALA A 19 21.38 2.19 -17.75
CA ALA A 19 20.99 0.94 -18.39
C ALA A 19 19.50 1.09 -18.75
N TYR A 20 19.24 1.61 -19.93
CA TYR A 20 17.97 1.42 -20.61
C TYR A 20 17.80 -0.10 -20.72
N ARG A 21 16.93 -0.67 -19.88
CA ARG A 21 16.37 -1.99 -20.15
C ARG A 21 15.91 -1.96 -21.61
N PRO A 22 16.39 -2.86 -22.48
CA PRO A 22 15.82 -2.97 -23.81
C PRO A 22 14.34 -3.31 -23.63
N PHE A 23 13.51 -2.36 -24.03
CA PHE A 23 12.09 -2.52 -24.18
C PHE A 23 11.92 -3.62 -25.21
N SER A 24 11.57 -4.81 -24.70
CA SER A 24 11.03 -5.99 -25.38
C SER A 24 11.08 -5.96 -26.91
N ASP A 25 11.80 -6.92 -27.47
CA ASP A 25 11.80 -7.26 -28.89
C ASP A 25 10.39 -7.65 -29.37
N TYR A 26 9.57 -6.65 -29.69
CA TYR A 26 8.49 -6.85 -30.65
C TYR A 26 9.10 -6.51 -32.00
N SER A 27 9.54 -7.55 -32.68
CA SER A 27 9.46 -7.75 -34.12
C SER A 27 9.23 -6.48 -34.93
N THR A 28 10.21 -6.16 -35.77
CA THR A 28 10.09 -5.39 -37.01
C THR A 28 8.82 -5.80 -37.78
N ILE A 29 7.67 -5.23 -37.44
CA ILE A 29 6.49 -5.25 -38.29
C ILE A 29 6.67 -4.06 -39.21
N ASN A 30 7.14 -4.39 -40.42
CA ASN A 30 6.81 -3.76 -41.69
C ASN A 30 6.04 -2.45 -41.53
N SER A 31 6.64 -1.36 -42.03
CA SER A 31 5.97 -0.10 -42.39
C SER A 31 4.45 -0.28 -42.51
N LEU A 32 3.72 -0.04 -41.42
CA LEU A 32 2.28 -0.02 -41.45
C LEU A 32 1.96 1.17 -42.32
N GLN A 33 1.63 0.89 -43.59
CA GLN A 33 0.94 1.81 -44.48
C GLN A 33 -0.17 2.43 -43.64
N ILE A 34 0.01 3.68 -43.22
CA ILE A 34 -1.01 4.43 -42.49
C ILE A 34 -2.11 4.64 -43.53
N SER A 35 -3.08 3.73 -43.55
CA SER A 35 -4.23 3.81 -44.43
C SER A 35 -4.93 5.14 -44.19
N ASP A 36 -5.35 5.81 -45.26
CA ASP A 36 -6.05 7.09 -45.18
C ASP A 36 -7.20 7.02 -44.16
N PRO A 37 -7.34 8.05 -43.30
CA PRO A 37 -8.36 8.04 -42.26
C PRO A 37 -9.74 7.90 -42.89
N SER A 38 -10.56 7.02 -42.32
CA SER A 38 -11.92 6.83 -42.84
C SER A 38 -12.70 8.14 -42.82
N PRO A 39 -13.69 8.33 -43.71
CA PRO A 39 -14.52 9.55 -43.74
C PRO A 39 -15.15 9.90 -42.38
N ARG A 40 -15.39 8.89 -41.54
CA ARG A 40 -15.90 9.08 -40.18
C ARG A 40 -14.86 9.75 -39.26
N ILE A 41 -13.59 9.36 -39.36
CA ILE A 41 -12.51 9.95 -38.55
C ILE A 41 -12.33 11.42 -38.93
N LEU A 42 -12.36 11.74 -40.22
CA LEU A 42 -12.33 13.12 -40.71
C LEU A 42 -13.54 13.94 -40.22
N ARG A 43 -14.70 13.31 -40.06
CA ARG A 43 -15.88 13.97 -39.48
C ARG A 43 -15.75 14.22 -37.98
N LEU A 44 -15.08 13.31 -37.26
CA LEU A 44 -14.89 13.40 -35.80
C LEU A 44 -13.75 14.33 -35.40
N SER A 45 -12.77 14.57 -36.29
CA SER A 45 -11.70 15.54 -36.05
C SER A 45 -12.18 16.99 -36.07
N ILE A 46 -13.37 17.25 -36.64
CA ILE A 46 -14.00 18.56 -36.61
C ILE A 46 -14.55 18.81 -35.20
N ALA A 47 -14.00 19.84 -34.53
CA ALA A 47 -14.47 20.25 -33.22
C ALA A 47 -15.97 20.61 -33.29
N LYS A 48 -16.74 20.11 -32.32
CA LYS A 48 -18.16 20.48 -32.21
C LYS A 48 -18.28 21.97 -31.87
N GLY A 49 -19.22 22.66 -32.53
CA GLY A 49 -19.55 24.03 -32.20
C GLY A 49 -20.04 24.17 -30.76
N THR A 50 -19.86 25.36 -30.18
CA THR A 50 -20.46 25.71 -28.89
C THR A 50 -21.97 25.55 -28.96
N ASN A 51 -22.56 24.93 -27.94
CA ASN A 51 -24.01 24.76 -27.84
C ASN A 51 -24.69 26.14 -27.90
N PRO A 52 -25.81 26.32 -28.65
CA PRO A 52 -26.56 27.58 -28.68
C PRO A 52 -26.96 28.11 -27.28
N ASP A 53 -27.12 27.21 -26.31
CA ASP A 53 -27.48 27.56 -24.92
C ASP A 53 -26.25 27.79 -24.02
N TYR A 54 -25.03 27.82 -24.59
CA TYR A 54 -23.82 28.06 -23.80
C TYR A 54 -23.76 29.51 -23.30
N VAL A 55 -23.86 29.67 -21.98
CA VAL A 55 -23.66 30.95 -21.31
C VAL A 55 -22.27 30.97 -20.66
N PRO A 56 -21.33 31.81 -21.12
CA PRO A 56 -20.02 31.92 -20.49
C PRO A 56 -20.14 32.47 -19.06
N PRO A 57 -19.21 32.12 -18.14
CA PRO A 57 -19.24 32.62 -16.77
C PRO A 57 -19.26 34.15 -16.74
N LYS A 58 -20.15 34.72 -15.93
CA LYS A 58 -20.24 36.17 -15.74
C LYS A 58 -18.91 36.68 -15.21
N LYS A 59 -18.27 37.62 -15.90
CA LYS A 59 -17.09 38.33 -15.38
C LYS A 59 -17.52 39.12 -14.15
N ILE A 60 -17.20 38.62 -12.97
CA ILE A 60 -17.45 39.31 -11.71
C ILE A 60 -16.31 40.33 -11.58
N GLU A 61 -16.51 41.55 -12.06
CA GLU A 61 -15.58 42.64 -11.78
C GLU A 61 -15.68 42.96 -10.29
N THR A 62 -14.75 42.44 -9.49
CA THR A 62 -14.64 42.82 -8.08
C THR A 62 -14.26 44.29 -8.03
N LYS A 63 -15.19 45.16 -7.61
CA LYS A 63 -14.92 46.59 -7.42
C LYS A 63 -13.99 46.77 -6.22
N ILE A 64 -12.71 46.96 -6.48
CA ILE A 64 -11.70 47.21 -5.44
C ILE A 64 -11.71 48.70 -5.12
N SER A 65 -11.76 49.06 -3.83
CA SER A 65 -11.70 50.45 -3.38
C SER A 65 -10.34 51.09 -3.69
N MET A 66 -10.32 52.39 -3.96
CA MET A 66 -9.08 53.14 -4.23
C MET A 66 -8.05 53.04 -3.09
N SER A 67 -8.49 52.98 -1.83
CA SER A 67 -7.60 52.83 -0.67
C SER A 67 -6.87 51.49 -0.63
N ALA A 68 -7.52 50.41 -1.10
CA ALA A 68 -6.88 49.10 -1.22
C ALA A 68 -5.85 49.08 -2.36
N LEU A 69 -6.08 49.83 -3.45
CA LEU A 69 -5.13 49.93 -4.56
C LEU A 69 -3.88 50.75 -4.21
N THR A 70 -3.97 51.69 -3.27
CA THR A 70 -2.87 52.58 -2.89
C THR A 70 -2.20 52.22 -1.56
N ALA A 71 -2.63 51.15 -0.90
CA ALA A 71 -2.09 50.73 0.38
C ALA A 71 -0.61 50.29 0.26
N VAL A 72 0.26 50.91 1.06
CA VAL A 72 1.69 50.55 1.16
C VAL A 72 1.92 49.70 2.41
N ALA A 73 2.64 48.60 2.27
CA ALA A 73 2.98 47.72 3.38
C ALA A 73 3.87 48.44 4.40
N THR A 74 3.58 48.25 5.70
CA THR A 74 4.44 48.74 6.78
C THR A 74 5.78 47.97 6.80
N PRO A 75 6.86 48.57 7.33
CA PRO A 75 8.18 47.91 7.36
C PRO A 75 8.14 46.54 8.05
N ARG A 76 7.33 46.38 9.11
CA ARG A 76 7.12 45.09 9.79
C ARG A 76 6.43 44.06 8.90
N ILE A 77 5.42 44.46 8.12
CA ILE A 77 4.74 43.55 7.17
C ILE A 77 5.73 43.12 6.09
N VAL A 78 6.57 44.04 5.61
CA VAL A 78 7.64 43.73 4.65
C VAL A 78 8.63 42.74 5.29
N GLU A 79 9.06 42.96 6.53
CA GLU A 79 9.95 42.04 7.26
C GLU A 79 9.35 40.63 7.39
N LEU A 80 8.08 40.54 7.81
CA LEU A 80 7.36 39.26 7.95
C LEU A 80 7.05 38.58 6.61
N SER A 81 7.03 39.35 5.51
CA SER A 81 6.81 38.80 4.17
C SER A 81 8.01 38.03 3.63
N HIS A 82 9.20 38.23 4.22
CA HIS A 82 10.36 37.43 3.86
C HIS A 82 10.13 35.97 4.29
N PRO A 83 10.34 34.99 3.40
CA PRO A 83 10.23 33.60 3.79
C PRO A 83 11.25 33.29 4.87
N ARG A 84 10.81 32.68 5.98
CA ARG A 84 11.73 32.14 6.98
C ARG A 84 12.55 31.04 6.31
N ILE A 85 13.82 31.32 6.02
CA ILE A 85 14.74 30.36 5.43
C ILE A 85 14.97 29.25 6.46
N LYS A 86 14.41 28.08 6.20
CA LYS A 86 14.64 26.87 6.99
C LYS A 86 15.85 26.17 6.42
N ILE A 87 16.85 25.88 7.24
CA ILE A 87 17.95 25.00 6.84
C ILE A 87 17.35 23.58 6.82
N GLU A 88 17.25 22.98 5.64
CA GLU A 88 16.79 21.59 5.44
C GLU A 88 15.49 21.21 6.20
N GLY A 89 14.54 22.15 6.35
CA GLY A 89 13.27 21.92 7.04
C GLY A 89 13.30 22.12 8.57
N LEU A 90 14.43 22.55 9.13
CA LEU A 90 14.59 22.88 10.54
C LEU A 90 14.84 24.38 10.74
N CYS A 91 14.45 24.87 11.92
CA CYS A 91 14.76 26.24 12.35
C CYS A 91 16.17 26.38 12.95
N PHE A 92 16.84 25.26 13.25
CA PHE A 92 18.13 25.17 13.93
C PHE A 92 18.95 24.02 13.33
N GLU A 93 20.27 24.15 13.38
CA GLU A 93 21.22 23.13 12.92
C GLU A 93 21.08 21.85 13.75
N ARG A 94 21.05 20.68 13.09
CA ARG A 94 20.84 19.41 13.77
C ARG A 94 22.20 18.86 14.24
N GLU A 95 22.55 19.12 15.49
CA GLU A 95 23.74 18.49 16.11
C GLU A 95 23.51 17.01 16.42
N ARG A 96 24.59 16.27 16.72
CA ARG A 96 24.50 14.85 17.15
C ARG A 96 23.57 14.73 18.36
N SER A 97 22.79 13.64 18.37
CA SER A 97 21.51 13.42 19.06
C SER A 97 21.42 13.68 20.58
N GLU A 98 22.48 14.12 21.23
CA GLU A 98 22.51 14.40 22.67
C GLU A 98 22.25 15.88 22.99
N MET A 99 22.31 16.76 21.99
CA MET A 99 22.07 18.18 22.19
C MET A 99 20.59 18.54 21.95
N PRO A 100 20.01 19.42 22.80
CA PRO A 100 18.65 19.91 22.62
C PRO A 100 18.48 20.59 21.25
N ILE A 101 17.35 20.34 20.61
CA ILE A 101 17.01 20.91 19.29
C ILE A 101 16.99 22.45 19.32
N HIS A 102 16.81 23.05 20.51
CA HIS A 102 16.80 24.50 20.73
C HIS A 102 17.80 24.87 21.82
N PRO A 103 18.45 26.04 21.74
CA PRO A 103 19.32 26.50 22.80
C PRO A 103 18.52 26.66 24.10
N ILE A 104 18.92 25.91 25.13
CA ILE A 104 18.34 26.02 26.48
C ILE A 104 19.07 27.13 27.23
N SER A 105 18.31 28.01 27.88
CA SER A 105 18.91 29.06 28.69
C SER A 105 19.65 28.47 29.90
N CYS A 106 20.76 29.10 30.31
CA CYS A 106 21.52 28.66 31.49
C CYS A 106 20.64 28.61 32.75
N ALA A 107 19.70 29.54 32.90
CA ALA A 107 18.75 29.56 34.01
C ALA A 107 17.86 28.30 34.06
N ALA A 108 17.43 27.80 32.91
CA ALA A 108 16.63 26.58 32.83
C ALA A 108 17.46 25.33 33.16
N LEU A 109 18.74 25.28 32.73
CA LEU A 109 19.65 24.17 33.06
C LEU A 109 19.98 24.09 34.56
N LEU A 110 20.08 25.24 35.23
CA LEU A 110 20.39 25.33 36.65
C LEU A 110 19.15 25.29 37.57
N ALA A 111 17.95 25.24 36.99
CA ALA A 111 16.71 25.27 37.74
C ALA A 111 16.55 24.00 38.59
N LYS A 112 16.42 24.17 39.91
CA LYS A 112 16.14 23.05 40.83
C LYS A 112 14.64 22.81 40.93
N PRO A 113 14.14 21.58 40.71
CA PRO A 113 12.72 21.29 40.80
C PRO A 113 12.24 21.41 42.26
N SER A 114 11.00 21.86 42.44
CA SER A 114 10.36 21.90 43.76
C SER A 114 10.05 20.48 44.27
N PRO A 115 9.89 20.28 45.59
CA PRO A 115 9.56 18.97 46.17
C PRO A 115 8.31 18.33 45.55
N ARG A 116 7.32 19.15 45.19
CA ARG A 116 6.11 18.70 44.48
C ARG A 116 6.43 18.12 43.10
N ILE A 117 7.29 18.79 42.33
CA ILE A 117 7.69 18.33 41.01
C ILE A 117 8.45 17.00 41.12
N VAL A 118 9.35 16.88 42.11
CA VAL A 118 10.06 15.63 42.37
C VAL A 118 9.11 14.50 42.74
N ALA A 119 8.08 14.77 43.55
CA ALA A 119 7.06 13.77 43.90
C ALA A 119 6.23 13.33 42.69
N LEU A 120 5.85 14.27 41.81
CA LEU A 120 5.10 13.97 40.58
C LEU A 120 5.93 13.26 39.52
N ALA A 121 7.25 13.49 39.49
CA ALA A 121 8.18 12.84 38.58
C ALA A 121 8.43 11.35 38.93
N LYS A 122 8.10 10.93 40.17
CA LYS A 122 8.17 9.51 40.54
C LYS A 122 7.12 8.72 39.74
N ALA A 123 7.53 7.59 39.18
CA ALA A 123 6.61 6.66 38.53
C ALA A 123 5.51 6.22 39.52
N ARG A 124 4.27 6.10 39.03
CA ARG A 124 3.17 5.59 39.85
C ARG A 124 3.42 4.12 40.19
N PRO A 125 3.15 3.68 41.43
CA PRO A 125 3.21 2.27 41.77
C PRO A 125 2.17 1.50 40.96
N LEU A 126 2.48 0.24 40.67
CA LEU A 126 1.54 -0.68 40.02
C LEU A 126 0.34 -0.95 40.94
N HIS A 127 -0.81 -1.26 40.34
CA HIS A 127 -2.00 -1.67 41.08
C HIS A 127 -1.74 -3.00 41.82
N GLN A 128 -2.42 -3.23 42.95
CA GLN A 128 -2.27 -4.49 43.72
C GLN A 128 -2.58 -5.73 42.87
N ASP A 129 -3.53 -5.58 41.94
CA ASP A 129 -3.97 -6.64 41.03
C ASP A 129 -3.26 -6.59 39.66
N TYR A 130 -2.14 -5.86 39.53
CA TYR A 130 -1.42 -5.83 38.26
C TYR A 130 -0.85 -7.23 37.94
N LEU A 131 -1.41 -7.85 36.90
CA LEU A 131 -0.87 -9.05 36.30
C LEU A 131 -0.06 -8.65 35.06
N PRO A 132 1.23 -9.03 34.97
CA PRO A 132 2.00 -8.77 33.77
C PRO A 132 1.36 -9.50 32.57
N PRO A 133 1.55 -8.99 31.34
CA PRO A 133 1.12 -9.68 30.14
C PRO A 133 1.63 -11.13 30.14
N ARG A 134 0.76 -12.08 29.78
CA ARG A 134 1.17 -13.48 29.61
C ARG A 134 2.15 -13.56 28.44
N ASP A 135 3.12 -14.47 28.55
CA ASP A 135 4.02 -14.77 27.43
C ASP A 135 3.23 -15.18 26.19
N ALA A 136 3.70 -14.78 25.01
CA ALA A 136 3.03 -15.07 23.74
C ALA A 136 3.01 -16.58 23.42
N SER A 137 3.90 -17.37 24.02
CA SER A 137 3.97 -18.81 23.85
C SER A 137 3.11 -19.52 24.90
N TRP A 138 2.15 -20.31 24.43
CA TRP A 138 1.45 -21.28 25.28
C TRP A 138 2.37 -22.47 25.52
N PRO A 139 2.54 -22.92 26.78
CA PRO A 139 3.28 -24.16 27.03
C PRO A 139 2.53 -25.32 26.39
N VAL A 140 3.17 -25.97 25.41
CA VAL A 140 2.65 -27.19 24.80
C VAL A 140 2.90 -28.34 25.78
N SER A 141 1.89 -29.16 26.03
CA SER A 141 2.02 -30.30 26.94
C SER A 141 3.02 -31.33 26.40
N TYR A 142 3.71 -32.04 27.30
CA TYR A 142 4.64 -33.11 26.94
C TYR A 142 3.99 -34.15 26.02
N ALA A 143 2.73 -34.52 26.29
CA ALA A 143 1.98 -35.47 25.48
C ALA A 143 1.76 -35.00 24.03
N ALA A 144 1.57 -33.69 23.81
CA ALA A 144 1.40 -33.15 22.47
C ALA A 144 2.73 -33.13 21.69
N ILE A 145 3.83 -32.77 22.35
CA ILE A 145 5.19 -32.77 21.75
C ILE A 145 5.62 -34.19 21.38
N HIS A 146 5.30 -35.18 22.21
CA HIS A 146 5.70 -36.58 22.03
C HIS A 146 4.57 -37.48 21.51
N SER A 147 3.59 -36.91 20.82
CA SER A 147 2.47 -37.69 20.27
C SER A 147 2.97 -38.67 19.19
N LYS A 148 2.61 -39.94 19.34
CA LYS A 148 2.92 -40.98 18.34
C LYS A 148 1.75 -41.10 17.37
N ILE A 149 2.06 -41.09 16.07
CA ILE A 149 1.07 -41.25 15.00
C ILE A 149 0.43 -42.64 15.10
N SER A 150 -0.89 -42.71 14.98
CA SER A 150 -1.60 -44.00 14.95
C SER A 150 -1.43 -44.69 13.59
N PRO A 151 -1.45 -46.04 13.52
CA PRO A 151 -1.34 -46.77 12.26
C PRO A 151 -2.36 -46.32 11.22
N ARG A 152 -3.59 -46.03 11.67
CA ARG A 152 -4.67 -45.54 10.80
C ARG A 152 -4.37 -44.18 10.18
N ILE A 153 -3.80 -43.26 10.94
CA ILE A 153 -3.40 -41.94 10.43
C ILE A 153 -2.26 -42.09 9.41
N GLN A 154 -1.32 -43.00 9.68
CA GLN A 154 -0.23 -43.31 8.74
C GLN A 154 -0.76 -43.91 7.43
N GLU A 155 -1.74 -44.80 7.49
CA GLU A 155 -2.42 -45.32 6.29
C GLU A 155 -3.14 -44.21 5.51
N LEU A 156 -3.84 -43.32 6.21
CA LEU A 156 -4.59 -42.21 5.60
C LEU A 156 -3.69 -41.13 5.00
N ALA A 157 -2.48 -40.96 5.54
CA ALA A 157 -1.50 -40.02 5.01
C ALA A 157 -0.98 -40.44 3.62
N ASN A 158 -1.12 -41.72 3.25
CA ASN A 158 -0.77 -42.18 1.91
C ASN A 158 -1.80 -41.69 0.89
N PRO A 159 -1.38 -40.94 -0.14
CA PRO A 159 -2.30 -40.49 -1.18
C PRO A 159 -2.86 -41.70 -1.93
N ASN A 160 -4.15 -41.63 -2.26
CA ASN A 160 -4.82 -42.70 -3.00
C ASN A 160 -4.22 -42.80 -4.41
N THR A 161 -3.68 -43.96 -4.77
CA THR A 161 -3.02 -44.24 -6.07
C THR A 161 -4.00 -44.38 -7.23
N ARG A 162 -5.16 -43.71 -7.18
CA ARG A 162 -6.14 -43.73 -8.28
C ARG A 162 -5.45 -43.24 -9.55
N THR A 163 -5.53 -44.06 -10.60
CA THR A 163 -5.07 -43.68 -11.93
C THR A 163 -5.77 -42.39 -12.36
N PRO A 164 -5.05 -41.42 -12.94
CA PRO A 164 -5.67 -40.19 -13.44
C PRO A 164 -6.75 -40.57 -14.46
N MET A 165 -7.98 -40.13 -14.20
CA MET A 165 -9.16 -40.38 -15.04
C MET A 165 -9.08 -39.55 -16.34
N HIS A 166 -8.05 -39.75 -17.17
CA HIS A 166 -7.97 -39.12 -18.49
C HIS A 166 -8.54 -40.03 -19.60
N ILE A 167 -8.87 -41.28 -19.30
CA ILE A 167 -9.52 -42.18 -20.25
C ILE A 167 -10.77 -42.74 -19.57
N ILE A 168 -11.85 -41.97 -19.66
CA ILE A 168 -13.18 -42.53 -19.51
C ILE A 168 -13.35 -43.45 -20.72
N TYR A 169 -13.09 -44.75 -20.53
CA TYR A 169 -13.75 -45.74 -21.37
C TYR A 169 -15.24 -45.50 -21.16
N TYR A 170 -15.88 -44.87 -22.13
CA TYR A 170 -17.31 -44.62 -22.11
C TYR A 170 -17.99 -45.98 -22.15
N ASP A 171 -18.38 -46.46 -20.97
CA ASP A 171 -19.28 -47.59 -20.86
C ASP A 171 -20.70 -47.06 -21.13
N PRO A 172 -21.31 -47.37 -22.28
CA PRO A 172 -22.66 -46.90 -22.60
C PRO A 172 -23.72 -47.38 -21.60
N GLU A 173 -23.38 -48.38 -20.79
CA GLU A 173 -24.27 -48.97 -19.79
C GLU A 173 -24.08 -48.34 -18.39
N VAL A 174 -23.18 -47.36 -18.21
CA VAL A 174 -22.88 -46.77 -16.89
C VAL A 174 -24.08 -46.11 -16.22
N PHE A 175 -25.01 -45.58 -17.02
CA PHE A 175 -26.24 -44.95 -16.54
C PHE A 175 -27.40 -45.94 -16.40
N LYS A 176 -27.23 -47.19 -16.84
CA LYS A 176 -28.26 -48.21 -16.68
C LYS A 176 -28.14 -48.82 -15.29
N VAL A 177 -29.23 -48.72 -14.53
CA VAL A 177 -29.33 -49.35 -13.22
C VAL A 177 -29.24 -50.86 -13.40
N LYS A 178 -28.29 -51.50 -12.69
CA LYS A 178 -28.13 -52.95 -12.73
C LYS A 178 -29.47 -53.64 -12.40
N PRO A 179 -29.85 -54.72 -13.10
CA PRO A 179 -31.14 -55.39 -12.87
C PRO A 179 -31.27 -55.95 -11.45
N ALA A 180 -30.14 -56.28 -10.80
CA ALA A 180 -30.12 -56.64 -9.39
C ALA A 180 -30.56 -55.48 -8.50
N ALA A 181 -30.05 -54.27 -8.75
CA ALA A 181 -30.38 -53.06 -7.99
C ALA A 181 -31.89 -52.71 -8.10
N LEU A 182 -32.49 -52.86 -9.29
CA LEU A 182 -33.93 -52.67 -9.49
C LEU A 182 -34.80 -53.65 -8.68
N LYS A 183 -34.26 -54.83 -8.35
CA LYS A 183 -34.94 -55.87 -7.57
C LYS A 183 -34.59 -55.82 -6.08
N THR A 184 -33.65 -54.96 -5.66
CA THR A 184 -33.25 -54.92 -4.26
C THR A 184 -34.35 -54.35 -3.38
N GLN A 185 -34.50 -54.97 -2.21
CA GLN A 185 -35.39 -54.50 -1.17
C GLN A 185 -34.59 -53.77 -0.10
N CYS A 186 -35.12 -52.65 0.41
CA CYS A 186 -34.47 -51.89 1.48
C CYS A 186 -34.32 -52.75 2.74
N SER A 187 -33.18 -52.62 3.42
CA SER A 187 -32.96 -53.27 4.71
C SER A 187 -33.94 -52.74 5.77
N PRO A 188 -34.27 -53.54 6.80
CA PRO A 188 -35.21 -53.13 7.85
C PRO A 188 -34.82 -51.80 8.51
N ARG A 189 -33.52 -51.57 8.75
CA ARG A 189 -33.01 -50.34 9.36
C ARG A 189 -33.21 -49.10 8.50
N ILE A 190 -32.97 -49.20 7.18
CA ILE A 190 -33.19 -48.09 6.26
C ILE A 190 -34.68 -47.77 6.15
N ARG A 191 -35.53 -48.80 6.21
CA ARG A 191 -36.99 -48.64 6.20
C ARG A 191 -37.47 -47.85 7.42
N GLU A 192 -36.99 -48.20 8.61
CA GLU A 192 -37.29 -47.49 9.87
C GLU A 192 -36.81 -46.03 9.82
N LEU A 193 -35.60 -45.76 9.30
CA LEU A 193 -35.07 -44.41 9.19
C LEU A 193 -35.75 -43.54 8.13
N ALA A 194 -36.38 -44.16 7.13
CA ALA A 194 -37.14 -43.47 6.11
C ALA A 194 -38.54 -43.03 6.61
N GLU A 195 -38.95 -43.47 7.80
CA GLU A 195 -40.19 -42.99 8.41
C GLU A 195 -40.07 -41.49 8.75
N PRO A 196 -41.12 -40.68 8.48
CA PRO A 196 -41.08 -39.26 8.73
C PRO A 196 -40.92 -39.00 10.23
N VAL A 197 -39.94 -38.15 10.58
CA VAL A 197 -39.72 -37.71 11.95
C VAL A 197 -40.94 -36.91 12.40
N ARG A 198 -41.71 -37.44 13.36
CA ARG A 198 -42.81 -36.71 13.98
C ARG A 198 -42.22 -35.55 14.78
N ARG A 199 -42.58 -34.31 14.42
CA ARG A 199 -42.24 -33.08 15.13
C ARG A 199 -43.49 -32.50 15.79
#